data_AF-A0A7L2EZB7-F1
#
_entry.id   AF-A0A7L2EZB7-F1
#
_cell.length_a   1.000
_cell.length_b   1.000
_cell.length_c   1.000
_cell.angle_alpha   90.00
_cell.angle_beta   90.00
_cell.angle_gamma   90.00
#
_symmetry.space_group_name_H-M   'P 1'
#
loop_
_entity.id
_entity.type
_entity.pdbx_description
1 polymer ?
#
loop_
_entity_poly.entity_id
_entity_poly.type
_entity_poly.pdbx_seq_one_letter_code
_entity_poly.pdbx_strand_id
1 'polypeptide(L)'
;PLGTHACSPPEWICLGCCHDHAATIWSPGVLLYVMVCGNLSFKNDHDIVLGHLFFWQQVSPECQRLIHWRLAKHPADRPELEEILCHPWVQG
;
A
#
# COMPACT_ATOMS: atom_id res chain seq x y z
N PRO A 1 -12.50 -2.05 14.57
CA PRO A 1 -12.20 -0.85 13.76
C PRO A 1 -10.73 -0.87 13.34
N LEU A 2 -10.43 -1.02 12.05
CA LEU A 2 -9.07 -0.80 11.56
C LEU A 2 -8.67 0.63 11.96
N GLY A 3 -7.79 0.75 12.95
CA GLY A 3 -7.33 2.05 13.42
C GLY A 3 -6.50 2.72 12.33
N THR A 4 -6.57 4.04 12.24
CA THR A 4 -5.81 4.90 11.31
C THR A 4 -4.33 4.52 11.21
N HIS A 5 -3.76 3.98 12.29
CA HIS A 5 -2.36 3.53 12.38
C HIS A 5 -2.00 2.42 11.39
N ALA A 6 -2.89 1.46 11.12
CA ALA A 6 -2.62 0.38 10.17
C ALA A 6 -2.60 0.85 8.71
N CYS A 7 -3.20 2.02 8.46
CA CYS A 7 -3.20 2.69 7.16
C CYS A 7 -2.08 3.74 7.06
N SER A 8 -1.26 3.93 8.10
CA SER A 8 -0.18 4.91 8.08
C SER A 8 1.01 4.39 7.26
N PRO A 9 1.63 5.24 6.42
CA PRO A 9 2.82 4.86 5.68
C PRO A 9 4.08 4.88 6.58
N PRO A 10 5.18 4.24 6.16
CA PRO A 10 6.40 4.11 6.97
C PRO A 10 7.00 5.44 7.41
N GLU A 11 6.93 6.50 6.59
CA GLU A 11 7.41 7.83 6.97
C GLU A 11 6.63 8.45 8.14
N TRP A 12 5.33 8.17 8.26
CA TRP A 12 4.54 8.58 9.42
C TRP A 12 5.01 7.87 10.69
N ILE A 13 5.22 6.55 10.58
CA ILE A 13 5.63 5.70 11.70
C ILE A 13 7.04 6.08 12.18
N CYS A 14 7.96 6.35 11.25
CA CYS A 14 9.34 6.65 11.59
C CYS A 14 9.57 8.11 12.03
N LEU A 15 8.88 9.07 11.40
CA LEU A 15 9.23 10.50 11.49
C LEU A 15 8.07 11.37 11.97
N GLY A 16 6.86 10.83 12.10
CA GLY A 16 5.66 11.61 12.41
C GLY A 16 5.29 12.62 11.32
N CYS A 17 5.84 12.48 10.12
CA CYS A 17 5.59 13.37 8.99
C CYS A 17 5.04 12.59 7.80
N CYS A 18 4.12 13.21 7.07
CA CYS A 18 3.60 12.72 5.80
C CYS A 18 3.38 13.89 4.88
N HIS A 19 3.75 13.72 3.61
CA HIS A 19 3.20 14.56 2.56
C HIS A 19 1.81 14.02 2.23
N ASP A 20 0.81 14.91 2.12
CA ASP A 20 -0.59 14.53 1.89
C ASP A 20 -0.74 13.59 0.67
N HIS A 21 0.01 13.86 -0.40
CA HIS A 21 0.02 13.02 -1.60
C HIS A 21 0.49 11.58 -1.31
N ALA A 22 1.56 11.39 -0.56
CA ALA A 22 2.11 10.07 -0.27
C ALA A 22 1.14 9.20 0.55
N ALA A 23 0.39 9.84 1.48
CA ALA A 23 -0.64 9.18 2.27
C ALA A 23 -1.89 8.80 1.44
N THR A 24 -2.24 9.61 0.42
CA THR A 24 -3.35 9.31 -0.51
C THR A 24 -3.08 8.14 -1.44
N ILE A 25 -1.82 7.78 -1.69
CA ILE A 25 -1.47 6.60 -2.48
C ILE A 25 -1.39 5.34 -1.62
N TRP A 26 -0.79 5.46 -0.43
CA TRP A 26 -0.57 4.36 0.50
C TRP A 26 -1.86 3.81 1.10
N SER A 27 -2.70 4.67 1.69
CA SER A 27 -3.87 4.22 2.45
C SER A 27 -4.87 3.43 1.59
N PRO A 28 -5.18 3.85 0.35
CA PRO A 28 -6.00 3.03 -0.54
C PRO A 28 -5.28 1.77 -1.04
N GLY A 29 -3.94 1.74 -1.08
CA GLY A 29 -3.17 0.52 -1.34
C GLY A 29 -3.35 -0.53 -0.24
N VAL A 30 -3.33 -0.10 1.03
CA VAL A 30 -3.64 -0.96 2.19
C VAL A 30 -5.08 -1.48 2.08
N LEU A 31 -6.02 -0.60 1.76
CA LEU A 31 -7.43 -0.98 1.58
C LEU A 31 -7.61 -1.99 0.44
N LEU A 32 -6.96 -1.76 -0.71
CA LEU A 32 -7.00 -2.68 -1.84
C LEU A 32 -6.48 -4.06 -1.44
N TYR A 33 -5.35 -4.12 -0.72
CA TYR A 33 -4.84 -5.38 -0.20
C TYR A 33 -5.88 -6.09 0.69
N VAL A 34 -6.51 -5.38 1.63
CA VAL A 34 -7.55 -5.95 2.51
C VAL A 34 -8.73 -6.48 1.70
N MET A 35 -9.14 -5.78 0.64
CA MET A 35 -10.24 -6.21 -0.23
C MET A 35 -9.93 -7.51 -0.97
N VAL A 36 -8.71 -7.69 -1.47
CA VAL A 36 -8.35 -8.87 -2.27
C VAL A 36 -7.86 -10.06 -1.44
N CYS A 37 -7.25 -9.81 -0.28
CA CYS A 37 -6.69 -10.86 0.57
C CYS A 37 -7.59 -11.21 1.77
N GLY A 38 -8.50 -10.33 2.17
CA GLY A 38 -9.35 -10.49 3.35
C GLY A 38 -8.61 -10.37 4.69
N ASN A 39 -7.36 -9.94 4.70
CA ASN A 39 -6.52 -9.78 5.89
C ASN A 39 -5.68 -8.50 5.84
N LEU A 40 -5.00 -8.16 6.95
CA LEU A 40 -4.10 -7.00 7.01
C LEU A 40 -2.86 -7.22 6.14
N SER A 41 -2.43 -6.17 5.44
CA SER A 41 -1.22 -6.16 4.60
C SER A 41 0.05 -6.37 5.41
N PHE A 42 0.16 -5.69 6.55
CA PHE A 42 1.29 -5.75 7.46
C PHE A 42 0.81 -6.21 8.85
N LYS A 43 1.60 -7.03 9.55
CA LYS A 43 1.20 -7.57 10.86
C LYS A 43 1.53 -6.62 12.01
N ASN A 44 2.53 -5.76 11.82
CA ASN A 44 3.02 -4.82 12.81
C ASN A 44 3.78 -3.67 12.13
N ASP A 45 4.17 -2.66 12.92
CA ASP A 45 4.91 -1.49 12.44
C ASP A 45 6.27 -1.85 11.81
N HIS A 46 6.91 -2.93 12.28
CA HIS A 46 8.19 -3.38 11.73
C HIS A 46 8.04 -3.86 10.28
N ASP A 47 6.97 -4.60 9.98
CA ASP A 47 6.65 -5.03 8.60
C ASP A 47 6.37 -3.82 7.71
N ILE A 48 5.70 -2.78 8.23
CA ILE A 48 5.43 -1.54 7.50
C ILE A 48 6.74 -0.81 7.17
N VAL A 49 7.61 -0.63 8.16
CA VAL A 49 8.89 0.10 8.02
C VAL A 49 9.87 -0.66 7.09
N LEU A 50 9.83 -1.99 7.09
CA LEU A 50 10.63 -2.80 6.18
C LEU A 50 10.00 -2.95 4.79
N GLY A 51 8.72 -2.62 4.62
CA GLY A 51 7.99 -2.84 3.37
C GLY A 51 7.75 -4.33 3.08
N HIS A 52 7.69 -5.16 4.12
CA HIS A 52 7.51 -6.60 4.00
C HIS A 52 6.03 -6.95 3.76
N LEU A 53 5.64 -6.97 2.49
CA LEU A 53 4.30 -7.35 2.05
C LEU A 53 4.26 -8.82 1.63
N PHE A 54 3.29 -9.58 2.16
CA PHE A 54 3.14 -11.01 1.85
C PHE A 54 1.74 -11.33 1.36
N PHE A 55 1.61 -11.97 0.20
CA PHE A 55 0.33 -12.44 -0.34
C PHE A 55 0.10 -13.91 0.03
N TRP A 56 -0.87 -14.15 0.92
CA TRP A 56 -1.28 -15.50 1.32
C TRP A 56 -2.37 -16.09 0.41
N GLN A 57 -3.06 -15.23 -0.35
CA GLN A 57 -4.14 -15.59 -1.26
C GLN A 57 -3.66 -15.57 -2.71
N GLN A 58 -4.37 -16.30 -3.58
CA GLN A 58 -4.17 -16.18 -5.01
C GLN A 58 -4.72 -14.84 -5.51
N VAL A 59 -3.81 -13.90 -5.70
CA VAL A 59 -4.06 -12.58 -6.27
C VAL A 59 -3.36 -12.52 -7.62
N SER A 60 -3.98 -11.91 -8.65
CA SER A 60 -3.37 -11.86 -9.98
C SER A 60 -2.02 -11.13 -9.94
N PRO A 61 -1.04 -11.52 -10.78
CA PRO A 61 0.27 -10.87 -10.80
C PRO A 61 0.19 -9.36 -10.99
N GLU A 62 -0.75 -8.89 -11.82
CA GLU A 62 -0.97 -7.47 -12.10
C GLU A 62 -1.50 -6.73 -10.86
N CYS A 63 -2.40 -7.37 -10.10
CA CYS A 63 -2.91 -6.80 -8.85
C CYS A 63 -1.80 -6.73 -7.79
N GLN A 64 -1.02 -7.81 -7.64
CA GLN A 64 0.11 -7.83 -6.71
C GLN A 64 1.10 -6.72 -7.04
N ARG A 65 1.42 -6.54 -8.33
CA ARG A 65 2.32 -5.48 -8.79
C ARG A 65 1.79 -4.09 -8.48
N LEU A 66 0.51 -3.84 -8.72
CA LEU A 66 -0.12 -2.56 -8.37
C LEU A 66 -0.05 -2.29 -6.85
N ILE A 67 -0.35 -3.29 -6.03
CA ILE A 67 -0.32 -3.15 -4.57
C ILE A 67 1.12 -2.91 -4.10
N HIS A 68 2.10 -3.67 -4.58
CA HIS A 68 3.51 -3.44 -4.26
C HIS A 68 3.98 -2.03 -4.63
N TRP A 69 3.54 -1.54 -5.79
CA TRP A 69 3.92 -0.21 -6.25
C TRP A 69 3.31 0.90 -5.38
N ARG A 70 2.02 0.79 -5.05
CA ARG A 70 1.36 1.74 -4.13
C ARG A 70 1.93 1.70 -2.71
N LEU A 71 2.35 0.51 -2.27
CA LEU A 71 2.92 0.26 -0.93
C LEU A 71 4.46 0.27 -0.92
N ALA A 72 5.08 0.94 -1.89
CA ALA A 72 6.52 1.11 -1.89
C ALA A 72 6.97 1.88 -0.64
N LYS A 73 8.06 1.38 -0.02
CA LYS A 73 8.60 1.94 1.22
C LYS A 73 8.93 3.42 1.07
N HIS A 74 9.69 3.79 0.04
CA HIS A 74 10.05 5.17 -0.21
C HIS A 74 8.91 5.89 -0.94
N PRO A 75 8.46 7.07 -0.47
CA PRO A 75 7.40 7.82 -1.12
C PRO A 75 7.66 8.14 -2.59
N ALA A 76 8.93 8.34 -2.97
CA ALA A 76 9.33 8.65 -4.34
C ALA A 76 9.19 7.46 -5.31
N ASP A 77 9.08 6.23 -4.79
CA ASP A 77 8.89 5.02 -5.61
C ASP A 77 7.41 4.70 -5.82
N ARG A 78 6.50 5.45 -5.16
CA ARG A 78 5.05 5.26 -5.28
C ARG A 78 4.53 5.94 -6.56
N PRO A 79 3.50 5.38 -7.21
CA PRO A 79 2.92 5.96 -8.41
C PRO A 79 2.16 7.26 -8.13
N GLU A 80 2.04 8.10 -9.14
CA GLU A 80 1.03 9.14 -9.22
C GLU A 80 -0.37 8.55 -9.49
N LEU A 81 -1.42 9.34 -9.26
CA LEU A 81 -2.78 8.86 -9.40
C LEU A 81 -3.11 8.49 -10.86
N GLU A 82 -2.62 9.29 -11.80
CA GLU A 82 -2.76 9.09 -13.23
C GLU A 82 -2.14 7.75 -13.66
N GLU A 83 -0.97 7.42 -13.11
CA GLU A 83 -0.29 6.15 -13.39
C GLU A 83 -1.06 4.94 -12.84
N ILE A 84 -1.69 5.07 -11.67
CA ILE A 84 -2.56 4.03 -11.12
C ILE A 84 -3.76 3.80 -12.04
N LEU A 85 -4.40 4.87 -12.49
CA LEU A 85 -5.57 4.79 -13.36
C LEU A 85 -5.24 4.11 -14.70
N CYS A 86 -4.02 4.31 -15.20
CA CYS A 86 -3.52 3.65 -16.41
C CYS A 86 -2.95 2.24 -16.17
N HIS A 87 -2.88 1.75 -14.92
CA HIS A 87 -2.30 0.44 -14.65
C HIS A 87 -3.16 -0.69 -15.27
N PRO A 88 -2.56 -1.74 -15.88
CA PRO A 88 -3.30 -2.81 -16.54
C PRO A 88 -4.40 -3.45 -15.69
N TRP A 89 -4.13 -3.67 -14.40
CA TRP A 89 -5.13 -4.21 -13.47
C TRP A 89 -6.38 -3.33 -13.31
N VAL A 90 -6.25 -2.00 -13.47
CA VAL A 90 -7.37 -1.05 -13.40
C VAL A 90 -8.11 -0.96 -14.74
N GLN A 91 -7.40 -1.14 -15.86
CA GLN A 91 -7.96 -1.04 -17.21
C GLN A 91 -8.71 -2.30 -17.68
N GLY A 92 -8.37 -3.48 -17.13
CA GLY A 92 -8.99 -4.76 -17.50
C GLY A 92 -8.18 -5.53 -18.55
#